data_AF-A0A2W4AA35-F1
#
_entry.id   AF-A0A2W4AA35-F1
#
_cell.length_a   1.000
_cell.length_b   1.000
_cell.length_c   1.000
_cell.angle_alpha   90.00
_cell.angle_beta   90.00
_cell.angle_gamma   90.00
#
_symmetry.space_group_name_H-M   'P 1'
#
loop_
_entity.id
_entity.type
_entity.pdbx_description
1 polymer ?
#
loop_
_entity_poly.entity_id
_entity_poly.type
_entity_poly.pdbx_seq_one_letter_code
_entity_poly.pdbx_strand_id
1 'polypeptide(L)' 'MLNISLIIFFVSWAFLGLASILYRWRAFTNKKAWNGMVIPLGAFGFVLLVVSLIMIYLNYPK' A
#
# COMPACT_ATOMS: atom_id res chain seq x y z
N MET A 1 -17.12 -2.43 -12.41
CA MET A 1 -16.41 -2.47 -11.12
C MET A 1 -14.89 -2.62 -11.29
N LEU A 2 -14.39 -3.35 -12.29
CA LEU A 2 -12.95 -3.55 -12.53
C LEU A 2 -12.11 -2.25 -12.51
N ASN A 3 -12.55 -1.19 -13.20
CA ASN A 3 -11.83 0.09 -13.21
C ASN A 3 -11.63 0.69 -11.81
N ILE A 4 -12.66 0.61 -10.95
CA ILE A 4 -12.57 1.07 -9.56
C ILE A 4 -11.57 0.19 -8.79
N SER A 5 -11.61 -1.12 -8.99
CA SER A 5 -10.67 -2.05 -8.36
C SER A 5 -9.21 -1.77 -8.75
N LEU A 6 -8.96 -1.42 -10.01
CA LEU A 6 -7.64 -1.00 -10.48
C LEU A 6 -7.18 0.32 -9.87
N ILE A 7 -8.07 1.31 -9.74
CA ILE A 7 -7.76 2.58 -9.07
C ILE A 7 -7.34 2.31 -7.62
N ILE A 8 -8.13 1.51 -6.88
CA ILE A 8 -7.83 1.13 -5.50
C ILE A 8 -6.49 0.40 -5.41
N PHE A 9 -6.19 -0.48 -6.37
CA PHE A 9 -4.90 -1.18 -6.46
C PHE A 9 -3.73 -0.20 -6.61
N PHE A 10 -3.79 0.76 -7.53
CA PHE A 10 -2.72 1.75 -7.69
C PHE A 10 -2.57 2.67 -6.47
N VAL A 11 -3.68 3.04 -5.83
CA VAL A 11 -3.66 3.80 -4.58
C VAL A 11 -2.97 2.99 -3.47
N SER A 12 -3.27 1.70 -3.35
CA SER A 12 -2.62 0.82 -2.37
C SER A 12 -1.09 0.76 -2.56
N TRP A 13 -0.65 0.68 -3.82
CA TRP A 13 0.77 0.73 -4.20
C TRP A 13 1.42 2.06 -3.84
N ALA A 14 0.72 3.19 -4.02
CA ALA A 14 1.22 4.49 -3.61
C ALA A 14 1.45 4.56 -2.09
N PHE A 15 0.52 4.04 -1.28
CA PHE A 15 0.68 3.98 0.18
C PHE A 15 1.85 3.10 0.60
N LEU A 16 1.99 1.90 0.02
CA LEU A 16 3.11 0.99 0.30
C LEU A 16 4.46 1.56 -0.18
N GLY A 17 4.47 2.24 -1.32
CA GLY A 17 5.62 2.95 -1.86
C GLY A 17 6.07 4.08 -0.93
N LEU A 18 5.13 4.90 -0.45
CA LEU A 18 5.40 5.97 0.52
C LEU A 18 5.92 5.40 1.86
N ALA A 19 5.32 4.32 2.37
CA ALA A 19 5.81 3.63 3.56
C ALA A 19 7.27 3.16 3.38
N SER A 20 7.60 2.63 2.20
CA SER A 20 8.95 2.17 1.85
C SER A 20 9.96 3.33 1.75
N ILE A 21 9.55 4.46 1.17
CA ILE A 21 10.39 5.68 1.11
C ILE A 21 10.63 6.21 2.53
N LEU A 22 9.60 6.30 3.36
CA LEU A 22 9.72 6.73 4.75
C LEU A 22 10.59 5.80 5.57
N TYR A 23 10.47 4.48 5.36
CA TYR A 23 11.35 3.49 5.99
C TYR A 23 12.83 3.79 5.70
N ARG A 24 13.16 3.98 4.42
CA ARG A 24 14.53 4.31 3.97
C ARG A 24 15.00 5.66 4.54
N TRP A 25 14.13 6.67 4.53
CA TRP A 25 14.44 7.99 5.07
C TRP A 25 14.71 7.95 6.59
N ARG A 26 13.94 7.17 7.33
CA ARG A 26 14.16 6.99 8.77
C ARG A 26 15.46 6.24 9.06
N ALA A 27 15.75 5.20 8.27
CA ALA A 27 17.03 4.50 8.36
C ALA A 27 18.22 5.44 8.07
N PHE A 28 18.10 6.29 7.04
CA PHE A 28 19.11 7.29 6.70
C PHE A 28 19.31 8.34 7.81
N THR A 29 18.24 8.73 8.50
CA THR A 29 18.28 9.71 9.59
C THR A 29 18.57 9.10 10.98
N ASN A 30 19.08 7.85 11.04
CA ASN A 30 19.35 7.11 12.27
C ASN A 30 18.15 7.00 13.24
N LYS A 31 16.92 7.08 12.71
CA LYS A 31 15.70 6.82 13.47
C LYS A 31 15.29 5.37 13.26
N LYS A 32 14.63 4.76 14.26
CA LYS A 32 14.06 3.41 14.11
C LYS A 32 13.17 3.35 12.86
N ALA A 33 13.55 2.49 11.91
CA ALA A 33 13.00 2.47 10.57
C ALA A 33 11.56 1.93 10.52
N TRP A 34 11.29 0.83 11.22
CA TRP A 34 9.94 0.33 11.51
C TRP A 34 9.30 1.09 12.69
N ASN A 35 9.04 2.38 12.51
CA ASN A 35 8.35 3.18 13.51
C ASN A 35 7.67 4.43 12.91
N GLY A 36 6.84 5.11 13.69
CA GLY A 36 6.10 6.30 13.26
C GLY A 36 5.14 5.97 12.12
N MET A 37 5.03 6.86 11.13
CA MET A 37 4.09 6.73 10.00
C MET A 37 4.34 5.53 9.09
N VAL A 38 5.52 4.89 9.13
CA VAL A 38 5.84 3.71 8.32
C VAL A 38 4.86 2.56 8.60
N ILE A 39 4.51 2.35 9.88
CA ILE A 39 3.62 1.28 10.31
C ILE A 39 2.17 1.51 9.83
N PRO A 40 1.50 2.64 10.14
CA PRO A 40 0.12 2.85 9.70
C PRO A 40 0.00 2.93 8.18
N LEU A 41 0.93 3.58 7.47
CA LEU A 41 0.90 3.62 6.00
C LEU A 41 1.12 2.23 5.39
N GLY A 42 2.06 1.46 5.94
CA GLY A 42 2.32 0.10 5.49
C GLY A 42 1.13 -0.83 5.73
N ALA A 43 0.56 -0.81 6.94
CA ALA A 43 -0.60 -1.62 7.29
C ALA A 43 -1.84 -1.24 6.47
N PHE A 44 -2.13 0.06 6.36
CA PHE A 44 -3.26 0.56 5.58
C PHE A 44 -3.10 0.23 4.10
N GLY A 45 -1.92 0.48 3.52
CA GLY A 45 -1.61 0.14 2.14
C GLY A 45 -1.72 -1.36 1.87
N PHE A 46 -1.28 -2.21 2.80
CA PHE A 46 -1.36 -3.66 2.66
C PHE A 46 -2.81 -4.17 2.68
N VAL A 47 -3.63 -3.69 3.62
CA VAL A 47 -5.06 -4.04 3.68
C VAL A 47 -5.77 -3.62 2.39
N LEU A 48 -5.51 -2.40 1.91
CA LEU A 48 -6.04 -1.90 0.64
C LEU A 48 -5.62 -2.76 -0.55
N LEU A 49 -4.36 -3.21 -0.59
CA LEU A 49 -3.85 -4.09 -1.63
C LEU A 49 -4.64 -5.40 -1.66
N VAL A 50 -4.78 -6.06 -0.51
CA VAL A 50 -5.52 -7.34 -0.40
C VAL A 50 -6.97 -7.18 -0.86
N VAL A 51 -7.67 -6.14 -0.39
CA VAL A 51 -9.05 -5.86 -0.80
C VAL A 51 -9.14 -5.60 -2.31
N SER A 52 -8.23 -4.81 -2.86
CA SER A 52 -8.21 -4.52 -4.30
C SER A 52 -7.98 -5.75 -5.16
N LEU A 53 -7.10 -6.68 -4.72
CA LEU A 53 -6.85 -7.94 -5.42
C LEU A 53 -8.09 -8.84 -5.43
N ILE A 54 -8.78 -8.95 -4.30
CA ILE A 54 -10.05 -9.70 -4.21
C ILE A 54 -11.07 -9.09 -5.18
N MET A 55 -11.22 -7.76 -5.19
CA MET A 55 -12.14 -7.09 -6.10
C MET A 55 -11.76 -7.31 -7.57
N ILE A 56 -10.47 -7.23 -7.93
CA ILE A 56 -10.00 -7.48 -9.30
C ILE A 56 -10.36 -8.92 -9.69
N TYR A 57 -10.03 -9.91 -8.86
CA TYR A 57 -10.32 -11.31 -9.13
C TYR A 57 -11.82 -11.57 -9.38
N LEU A 58 -12.70 -10.97 -8.56
CA LEU A 58 -14.15 -11.12 -8.71
C LEU A 58 -14.73 -10.40 -9.93
N ASN A 59 -14.08 -9.33 -10.40
CA ASN A 59 -14.58 -8.47 -11.48
C ASN A 59 -13.81 -8.64 -12.80
N TYR A 60 -12.83 -9.55 -12.85
CA TYR A 60 -12.09 -9.83 -14.06
C TYR A 60 -13.00 -10.53 -15.07
N PRO A 61 -13.08 -10.05 -16.33
CA PRO A 61 -13.86 -10.72 -17.35
C PRO A 61 -13.30 -12.13 -17.58
N LYS A 62 -14.19 -13.12 -17.55
CA LYS A 62 -13.86 -14.53 -17.76
C LYS A 62 -13.70 -14.86 -19.24
#